data_AF-A0A2R8EZ91-F1
#
_entry.id   AF-A0A2R8EZ91-F1
#
_cell.length_a   1.000
_cell.length_b   1.000
_cell.length_c   1.000
_cell.angle_alpha   90.00
_cell.angle_beta   90.00
_cell.angle_gamma   90.00
#
_symmetry.space_group_name_H-M   'P 1'
#
loop_
_entity.id
_entity.type
_entity.pdbx_description
1 polymer ?
#
loop_
_entity_poly.entity_id
_entity_poly.type
_entity_poly.pdbx_seq_one_letter_code
_entity_poly.pdbx_strand_id
1 'polypeptide(L)' 'MVNITSVQIFIAGYVNNKSIAPMVFNSACNTRLFEAWVQQVLINELKPSQFVVMDNAAFHKSKKLKS' A
#
# COMPACT_ATOMS: atom_id res chain seq x y z
N MET A 1 2.94 20.30 23.02
CA MET A 1 3.11 20.64 21.58
C MET A 1 3.43 19.35 20.84
N VAL A 2 2.59 18.92 19.91
CA VAL A 2 2.89 17.76 19.05
C VAL A 2 3.76 18.27 17.91
N ASN A 3 4.99 17.76 17.81
CA ASN A 3 5.94 18.16 16.78
C ASN A 3 5.51 17.51 15.46
N ILE A 4 4.93 18.28 14.53
CA ILE A 4 4.41 17.78 13.24
C ILE A 4 5.55 17.69 12.20
N THR A 5 6.74 17.22 12.60
CA THR A 5 7.92 17.19 11.72
C THR A 5 8.01 15.91 10.89
N SER A 6 7.06 14.99 10.98
CA SER A 6 7.07 13.74 10.20
C SER A 6 5.67 13.39 9.71
N VAL A 7 5.49 13.39 8.38
CA VAL A 7 4.30 12.83 7.73
C VAL A 7 4.37 11.32 7.89
N GLN A 8 3.45 10.76 8.66
CA GLN A 8 3.26 9.32 8.80
C GLN A 8 2.13 8.86 7.90
N ILE A 9 2.40 7.86 7.06
CA ILE A 9 1.40 7.21 6.21
C ILE A 9 1.19 5.79 6.69
N PHE A 10 -0.08 5.38 6.73
CA PHE A 10 -0.49 4.00 6.93
C PHE A 10 -1.06 3.44 5.63
N ILE A 11 -0.63 2.24 5.25
CA ILE A 11 -1.20 1.49 4.12
C ILE A 11 -1.55 0.07 4.58
N ALA A 12 -2.66 -0.46 4.09
CA ALA A 12 -3.08 -1.83 4.33
C ALA A 12 -4.03 -2.29 3.22
N GLY A 13 -4.09 -3.59 2.98
CA GLY A 13 -5.22 -4.20 2.28
C GLY A 13 -6.39 -4.41 3.26
N TYR A 14 -7.60 -4.58 2.73
CA TYR A 14 -8.79 -4.88 3.53
C TYR A 14 -9.62 -5.99 2.89
N VAL A 15 -9.89 -7.04 3.65
CA VAL A 15 -10.67 -8.20 3.20
C VAL A 15 -11.46 -8.78 4.37
N ASN A 16 -12.73 -9.15 4.17
CA ASN A 16 -13.57 -9.80 5.18
C ASN A 16 -13.54 -9.12 6.56
N ASN A 17 -13.71 -7.80 6.57
CA ASN A 17 -13.67 -6.95 7.76
C ASN A 17 -12.35 -6.99 8.55
N LYS A 18 -11.24 -7.31 7.89
CA LYS A 18 -9.91 -7.35 8.50
C LYS A 18 -8.88 -6.65 7.62
N SER A 19 -8.00 -5.89 8.26
CA SER A 19 -6.81 -5.35 7.60
C SER A 19 -5.78 -6.45 7.41
N ILE A 20 -5.14 -6.44 6.24
CA ILE A 20 -4.01 -7.32 5.88
C ILE A 20 -2.84 -6.46 5.41
N ALA A 21 -1.62 -6.99 5.46
CA ALA A 21 -0.42 -6.30 5.02
C ALA A 21 -0.24 -4.85 5.58
N PRO A 22 -0.52 -4.58 6.87
CA PRO A 22 -0.40 -3.22 7.40
C PRO A 22 1.06 -2.75 7.43
N MET A 23 1.30 -1.50 7.05
CA MET A 23 2.63 -0.89 7.11
C MET A 23 2.54 0.62 7.39
N VAL A 24 3.49 1.14 8.17
CA VAL A 24 3.63 2.56 8.50
C VAL A 24 4.96 3.08 7.97
N PHE A 25 4.96 4.29 7.42
CA PHE A 25 6.17 4.94 6.90
C PHE A 25 6.23 6.41 7.32
N ASN A 26 7.43 6.92 7.56
CA ASN A 26 7.70 8.32 7.88
C ASN A 26 7.97 9.15 6.62
N SER A 27 7.16 8.98 5.59
CA SER A 27 7.24 9.74 4.34
C SER A 27 5.91 9.71 3.59
N ALA A 28 5.73 10.62 2.64
CA ALA A 28 4.59 10.58 1.73
C ALA A 28 4.63 9.31 0.86
N CYS A 29 3.45 8.74 0.59
CA CYS A 29 3.34 7.61 -0.32
C CYS A 29 3.70 8.04 -1.75
N ASN A 30 4.59 7.29 -2.39
CA ASN A 30 4.98 7.48 -3.77
C ASN A 30 5.04 6.13 -4.49
N THR A 31 5.23 6.16 -5.80
CA THR A 31 5.22 4.95 -6.65
C THR A 31 6.23 3.91 -6.17
N ARG A 32 7.44 4.30 -5.74
CA ARG A 32 8.48 3.36 -5.29
C ARG A 32 8.10 2.67 -3.99
N LEU A 33 7.59 3.44 -3.02
CA LEU A 33 7.15 2.91 -1.74
C LEU A 33 5.94 1.97 -1.93
N PHE A 34 4.99 2.39 -2.77
CA PHE A 34 3.83 1.58 -3.11
C PHE A 34 4.22 0.26 -3.81
N GLU A 35 5.11 0.31 -4.82
CA GLU A 35 5.65 -0.88 -5.48
C GLU A 35 6.33 -1.84 -4.50
N ALA A 36 7.16 -1.30 -3.60
CA ALA A 36 7.86 -2.10 -2.60
C ALA A 36 6.88 -2.78 -1.64
N TRP A 37 5.87 -2.03 -1.16
CA TRP A 37 4.83 -2.60 -0.31
C TRP A 37 4.03 -3.70 -1.03
N VAL A 38 3.67 -3.50 -2.30
CA VAL A 38 2.96 -4.54 -3.07
C VAL A 38 3.81 -5.81 -3.18
N GLN A 39 5.07 -5.67 -3.58
CA GLN A 39 5.95 -6.81 -3.86
C GLN A 39 6.42 -7.54 -2.60
N GLN A 40 6.65 -6.82 -1.50
CA GLN A 40 7.27 -7.39 -0.31
C GLN A 40 6.26 -7.75 0.77
N VAL A 41 5.07 -7.14 0.74
CA VAL A 41 4.07 -7.27 1.83
C VAL A 41 2.75 -7.76 1.28
N LEU A 42 2.08 -6.99 0.41
CA LEU A 42 0.72 -7.29 -0.01
C LEU A 42 0.60 -8.65 -0.69
N ILE A 43 1.48 -8.95 -1.64
CA ILE A 43 1.38 -10.17 -2.46
C ILE A 43 1.47 -11.45 -1.64
N ASN A 44 2.16 -11.42 -0.50
CA ASN A 44 2.31 -12.56 0.41
C ASN A 44 1.03 -12.86 1.19
N GLU A 45 0.14 -11.87 1.34
CA GLU A 45 -1.14 -12.00 2.05
C GLU A 45 -2.31 -12.36 1.12
N LEU A 46 -2.14 -12.17 -0.20
CA LEU A 46 -3.19 -12.47 -1.17
C LEU A 46 -3.29 -13.97 -1.44
N LYS A 47 -4.52 -14.45 -1.55
CA LYS A 47 -4.86 -15.81 -1.98
C LYS A 47 -5.06 -15.85 -3.49
N PRO A 48 -4.85 -17.02 -4.13
CA PRO A 48 -5.21 -17.21 -5.53
C PRO A 48 -6.65 -16.76 -5.82
N SER A 49 -6.84 -16.15 -6.99
CA SER A 49 -8.14 -15.62 -7.44
C SER A 49 -8.69 -14.42 -6.66
N GLN A 50 -7.90 -13.78 -5.80
CA GLN A 50 -8.27 -12.47 -5.24
C GLN A 50 -7.87 -11.33 -6.16
N PHE A 51 -8.69 -10.27 -6.17
CA PHE A 51 -8.44 -9.05 -6.92
C PHE A 51 -8.16 -7.90 -5.94
N VAL A 52 -7.18 -7.08 -6.29
CA VAL A 52 -6.89 -5.83 -5.57
C VAL A 52 -7.64 -4.69 -6.26
N VAL A 53 -8.49 -4.00 -5.52
CA VAL A 53 -9.17 -2.78 -5.95
C VAL A 53 -8.54 -1.60 -5.22
N MET A 54 -8.21 -0.55 -5.96
CA MET A 54 -7.55 0.66 -5.45
C MET A 54 -8.24 1.88 -6.06
N ASP A 55 -8.01 3.05 -5.46
CA ASP A 55 -8.44 4.31 -6.06
C ASP A 55 -7.58 4.67 -7.31
N ASN A 56 -7.87 5.81 -7.92
CA ASN A 56 -7.18 6.29 -9.13
C ASN A 56 -5.99 7.21 -8.83
N ALA A 57 -5.28 7.01 -7.71
CA ALA A 57 -4.10 7.83 -7.40
C ALA A 57 -2.98 7.65 -8.44
N ALA A 58 -2.26 8.73 -8.74
CA ALA A 58 -1.24 8.74 -9.79
C ALA A 58 -0.11 7.71 -9.56
N PHE A 59 0.26 7.46 -8.31
CA PHE A 59 1.30 6.51 -7.94
C PHE A 59 0.90 5.03 -8.11
N HIS A 60 -0.39 4.72 -8.28
CA HIS A 60 -0.84 3.37 -8.62
C HIS A 60 -0.60 3.02 -10.10
N LYS A 61 -0.38 4.00 -10.97
CA LYS A 61 -0.28 3.82 -12.43
C LYS A 61 1.09 3.28 -12.90
N SER A 62 1.85 2.64 -12.01
CA SER A 62 3.14 2.06 -12.36
C SER A 62 3.01 0.98 -13.43
N LYS A 63 3.89 1.00 -14.44
CA LYS A 63 3.98 -0.06 -15.44
C LYS A 63 4.31 -1.43 -14.84
N LYS A 64 5.03 -1.47 -13.70
CA LYS A 64 5.38 -2.73 -13.04
C LYS A 64 4.21 -3.40 -12.33
N LEU A 65 3.17 -2.62 -12.02
CA LEU A 65 1.96 -3.10 -11.34
C LEU A 65 0.81 -3.34 -12.34
N LYS A 66 1.07 -3.18 -13.64
CA LYS A 66 0.14 -3.58 -14.68
C LYS A 66 0.30 -5.07 -14.96
N SER A 67 -0.81 -5.79 -14.85
CA SER A 67 -0.99 -7.15 -15.35
C SER A 67 -1.17 -7.16 -16.86
#